data_AF-A0A7V8JFW2-F1
#
_entry.id   AF-A0A7V8JFW2-F1
#
_cell.length_a   1.000
_cell.length_b   1.000
_cell.length_c   1.000
_cell.angle_alpha   90.00
_cell.angle_beta   90.00
_cell.angle_gamma   90.00
#
_symmetry.space_group_name_H-M   'P 1'
#
loop_
_entity.id
_entity.type
_entity.pdbx_description
1 polymer ?
#
loop_
_entity_poly.entity_id
_entity_poly.type
_entity_poly.pdbx_seq_one_letter_code
_entity_poly.pdbx_strand_id
1 'polypeptide(L)'
;MSVGDQSDMFERLKSLLPFGWFGDNNPVRDALLWGYAQALSWGFTLYLYAKAQTRIKTATDGWLDIIGLDFFGSGLIRYAGQLDASYRNRILINIFRERATRHGMDQVLFDLTGRHPLIIEPAKPDDCGCLGLTLGLGVAGPLGSTSCPYQAFVTAYRPAGNGAANWPGIATNWFGLSVTSGLLPATQLFPEVSDADIVAAIEATKPYGTTIWYRITN
;
A
#
# COMPACT_ATOMS: atom_id res chain seq x y z
N MET A 1 31.31 -10.49 23.16
CA MET A 1 30.91 -9.13 23.52
C MET A 1 30.31 -8.47 22.29
N SER A 2 29.07 -8.03 22.40
CA SER A 2 28.35 -7.30 21.36
C SER A 2 28.51 -5.80 21.59
N VAL A 3 28.62 -5.02 20.52
CA VAL A 3 28.82 -3.57 20.64
C VAL A 3 27.64 -2.93 21.39
N GLY A 4 27.95 -2.22 22.47
CA GLY A 4 27.00 -1.51 23.32
C GLY A 4 26.25 -2.35 24.34
N ASP A 5 26.62 -3.61 24.54
CA ASP A 5 26.21 -4.36 25.73
C ASP A 5 26.91 -3.83 27.01
N GLN A 6 26.44 -4.27 28.17
CA GLN A 6 26.98 -3.81 29.45
C GLN A 6 28.47 -4.13 29.61
N SER A 7 28.96 -5.22 29.02
CA SER A 7 30.38 -5.59 29.12
C SER A 7 31.25 -4.68 28.25
N ASP A 8 30.81 -4.34 27.03
CA ASP A 8 31.48 -3.36 26.16
C ASP A 8 31.54 -1.98 26.82
N MET A 9 30.41 -1.53 27.37
CA MET A 9 30.36 -0.24 28.07
C MET A 9 31.26 -0.23 29.31
N PHE A 10 31.32 -1.33 30.05
CA PHE A 10 32.20 -1.47 31.22
C PHE A 10 33.68 -1.42 30.83
N GLU A 11 34.09 -2.13 29.78
CA GLU A 11 35.47 -2.09 29.29
C GLU A 11 35.87 -0.71 28.79
N ARG A 12 34.97 -0.01 28.10
CA ARG A 12 35.18 1.39 27.67
C ARG A 12 35.28 2.35 28.85
N LEU A 13 34.45 2.18 29.88
CA LEU A 13 34.57 3.00 31.09
C LEU A 13 35.88 2.75 31.82
N LYS A 14 36.34 1.49 31.90
CA LYS A 14 37.63 1.15 32.49
C LYS A 14 38.80 1.74 31.70
N SER A 15 38.74 1.76 30.37
CA SER A 15 39.80 2.33 29.54
C SER A 15 39.90 3.86 29.64
N LEU A 16 38.84 4.54 30.09
CA LEU A 16 38.85 5.98 30.36
C LEU A 16 39.47 6.35 31.72
N LEU A 17 39.72 5.38 32.60
CA LEU A 17 40.36 5.65 33.89
C LEU A 17 41.86 5.89 33.73
N PRO A 18 42.45 6.84 34.48
CA PRO A 18 43.89 7.07 34.45
C PRO A 18 44.68 5.84 34.90
N PHE A 19 45.78 5.57 34.19
CA PHE A 19 46.70 4.49 34.55
C PHE A 19 47.33 4.75 35.93
N GLY A 20 47.37 3.71 36.78
CA GLY A 20 48.05 3.74 38.08
C GLY A 20 47.27 4.37 39.24
N TRP A 21 46.07 4.92 39.03
CA TRP A 21 45.25 5.49 40.11
C TRP A 21 44.57 4.43 40.99
N PHE A 22 44.38 3.25 40.46
CA PHE A 22 43.71 2.14 41.11
C PHE A 22 44.58 0.89 40.93
N GLY A 23 44.67 0.04 41.96
CA GLY A 23 45.43 -1.21 41.89
C GLY A 23 44.82 -2.22 40.91
N ASP A 24 45.34 -3.44 40.87
CA ASP A 24 44.86 -4.45 39.92
C ASP A 24 43.47 -5.01 40.27
N ASN A 25 43.08 -4.99 41.55
CA ASN A 25 41.80 -5.51 42.04
C ASN A 25 41.02 -4.45 42.83
N ASN A 26 39.90 -3.95 42.29
CA ASN A 26 39.07 -2.94 42.95
C ASN A 26 37.56 -3.27 42.81
N PRO A 27 37.02 -4.14 43.67
CA PRO A 27 35.65 -4.64 43.52
C PRO A 27 34.58 -3.54 43.65
N VAL A 28 34.78 -2.53 44.51
CA VAL A 28 33.80 -1.44 44.70
C VAL A 28 33.75 -0.52 43.48
N ARG A 29 34.91 -0.16 42.93
CA ARG A 29 35.01 0.63 41.70
C ARG A 29 34.36 -0.12 40.54
N ASP A 30 34.68 -1.39 40.38
CA ASP A 30 34.16 -2.20 39.29
C ASP A 30 32.63 -2.37 39.42
N ALA A 31 32.09 -2.56 40.62
CA ALA A 31 30.65 -2.57 40.86
C ALA A 31 29.97 -1.23 40.50
N LEU A 32 30.60 -0.10 40.85
CA LEU A 32 30.08 1.22 40.51
C LEU A 32 30.06 1.45 38.99
N LEU A 33 31.17 1.16 38.31
CA LEU A 33 31.27 1.25 36.85
C LEU A 33 30.30 0.30 36.16
N TRP A 34 30.05 -0.89 36.74
CA TRP A 34 29.08 -1.84 36.21
C TRP A 34 27.65 -1.27 36.21
N GLY A 35 27.27 -0.55 37.27
CA GLY A 35 25.99 0.18 37.32
C GLY A 35 25.87 1.26 36.25
N TYR A 36 26.92 2.08 36.06
CA TYR A 36 26.95 3.07 34.98
C TYR A 36 26.94 2.44 33.59
N ALA A 37 27.64 1.32 33.40
CA ALA A 37 27.65 0.58 32.15
C ALA A 37 26.25 0.06 31.78
N GLN A 38 25.43 -0.35 32.76
CA GLN A 38 24.04 -0.74 32.54
C GLN A 38 23.22 0.42 31.98
N ALA A 39 23.33 1.60 32.61
CA ALA A 39 22.59 2.80 32.18
C ALA A 39 23.02 3.24 30.77
N LEU A 40 24.32 3.22 30.47
CA LEU A 40 24.83 3.53 29.13
C LEU A 40 24.40 2.50 28.07
N SER A 41 24.40 1.22 28.42
CA SER A 41 23.93 0.15 27.52
C SER A 41 22.44 0.34 27.20
N TRP A 42 21.61 0.66 28.20
CA TRP A 42 20.20 1.01 27.97
C TRP A 42 20.02 2.28 27.13
N GLY A 43 20.80 3.33 27.37
CA GLY A 43 20.80 4.52 26.52
C GLY A 43 21.18 4.19 25.06
N PHE A 44 22.12 3.27 24.86
CA PHE A 44 22.52 2.82 23.53
C PHE A 44 21.42 2.00 22.84
N THR A 45 20.65 1.17 23.56
CA THR A 45 19.51 0.47 22.95
C THR A 45 18.42 1.45 22.50
N LEU A 46 18.17 2.53 23.25
CA LEU A 46 17.28 3.61 22.83
C LEU A 46 17.77 4.32 21.56
N TYR A 47 19.08 4.59 21.46
CA TYR A 47 19.68 5.15 20.25
C TYR A 47 19.50 4.23 19.04
N LEU A 48 19.76 2.92 19.19
CA LEU A 48 19.57 1.94 18.11
C LEU A 48 18.11 1.85 17.68
N TYR A 49 17.18 1.88 18.65
CA TYR A 49 15.76 1.93 18.36
C TYR A 49 15.41 3.18 17.54
N ALA A 50 15.79 4.38 18.01
CA ALA A 50 15.54 5.63 17.28
C ALA A 50 16.12 5.60 15.87
N LYS A 51 17.35 5.09 15.70
CA LYS A 51 17.98 4.90 14.39
C LYS A 51 17.14 3.99 13.48
N ALA A 52 16.60 2.88 13.99
CA ALA A 52 15.75 1.98 13.22
C ALA A 52 14.47 2.66 12.72
N GLN A 53 13.93 3.62 13.47
CA GLN A 53 12.72 4.36 13.08
C GLN A 53 12.95 5.36 11.92
N THR A 54 14.21 5.73 11.62
CA THR A 54 14.52 6.69 10.54
C THR A 54 14.42 6.13 9.12
N ARG A 55 14.16 4.82 8.96
CA ARG A 55 14.10 4.15 7.66
C ARG A 55 12.82 3.34 7.54
N ILE A 56 12.09 3.50 6.44
CA ILE A 56 10.84 2.76 6.14
C ILE A 56 10.99 1.24 6.34
N LYS A 57 12.14 0.69 5.94
CA LYS A 57 12.40 -0.76 6.01
C LYS A 57 12.52 -1.31 7.43
N THR A 58 12.81 -0.46 8.42
CA THR A 58 13.08 -0.88 9.80
C THR A 58 12.15 -0.23 10.82
N ALA A 59 11.40 0.81 10.43
CA ALA A 59 10.45 1.46 11.30
C ALA A 59 9.31 0.52 11.72
N THR A 60 8.84 0.68 12.94
CA THR A 60 7.78 -0.11 13.58
C THR A 60 6.73 0.78 14.24
N ASP A 61 5.56 0.21 14.51
CA ASP A 61 4.50 0.82 15.30
C ASP A 61 4.10 2.22 14.77
N GLY A 62 3.85 3.17 15.67
CA GLY A 62 3.44 4.53 15.33
C GLY A 62 4.46 5.32 14.50
N TRP A 63 5.75 4.95 14.52
CA TRP A 63 6.75 5.61 13.67
C TRP A 63 6.52 5.28 12.20
N LEU A 64 6.15 4.03 11.90
CA LEU A 64 5.78 3.64 10.55
C LEU A 64 4.49 4.34 10.10
N ASP A 65 3.59 4.67 11.03
CA ASP A 65 2.38 5.46 10.74
C ASP A 65 2.71 6.90 10.38
N ILE A 66 3.60 7.55 11.15
CA ILE A 66 4.09 8.90 10.84
C ILE A 66 4.73 8.93 9.45
N ILE A 67 5.54 7.92 9.10
CA ILE A 67 6.11 7.87 7.74
C ILE A 67 5.02 7.74 6.67
N GLY A 68 3.98 6.93 6.91
CA GLY A 68 2.83 6.87 6.01
C GLY A 68 2.14 8.23 5.84
N LEU A 69 1.97 8.96 6.93
CA LEU A 69 1.41 10.32 6.93
C LEU A 69 2.30 11.31 6.16
N ASP A 70 3.62 11.23 6.28
CA ASP A 70 4.55 12.12 5.57
C ASP A 70 4.43 11.99 4.03
N PHE A 71 4.27 10.75 3.53
CA PHE A 71 4.16 10.50 2.08
C PHE A 71 2.75 10.67 1.53
N PHE A 72 1.72 10.29 2.30
CA PHE A 72 0.35 10.15 1.78
C PHE A 72 -0.69 10.99 2.52
N GLY A 73 -0.33 11.68 3.60
CA GLY A 73 -1.28 12.31 4.50
C GLY A 73 -2.35 11.32 4.96
N SER A 74 -3.62 11.72 4.90
CA SER A 74 -4.76 10.83 5.19
C SER A 74 -5.08 9.82 4.08
N GLY A 75 -4.36 9.82 2.97
CA GLY A 75 -4.64 8.97 1.81
C GLY A 75 -4.20 7.51 1.93
N LEU A 76 -3.35 7.17 2.91
CA LEU A 76 -2.90 5.79 3.15
C LEU A 76 -2.77 5.50 4.66
N ILE A 77 -3.89 5.38 5.34
CA ILE A 77 -3.91 5.09 6.79
C ILE A 77 -3.80 3.57 7.03
N ARG A 78 -3.14 3.19 8.13
CA ARG A 78 -3.07 1.81 8.60
C ARG A 78 -4.45 1.30 9.01
N TYR A 79 -4.82 0.09 8.56
CA TYR A 79 -6.08 -0.52 8.99
C TYR A 79 -6.02 -0.98 10.45
N ALA A 80 -7.18 -1.05 11.10
CA ALA A 80 -7.28 -1.60 12.45
C ALA A 80 -6.74 -3.03 12.48
N GLY A 81 -5.79 -3.30 13.39
CA GLY A 81 -5.15 -4.61 13.53
C GLY A 81 -4.15 -4.98 12.43
N GLN A 82 -3.81 -4.08 11.51
CA GLN A 82 -2.83 -4.35 10.47
C GLN A 82 -1.40 -4.43 11.03
N LEU A 83 -0.68 -5.50 10.66
CA LEU A 83 0.72 -5.70 11.02
C LEU A 83 1.66 -4.72 10.29
N ASP A 84 2.75 -4.34 10.94
CA ASP A 84 3.79 -3.44 10.39
C ASP A 84 4.31 -3.92 9.03
N ALA A 85 4.59 -5.21 8.87
CA ALA A 85 5.09 -5.75 7.61
C ALA A 85 4.09 -5.56 6.45
N SER A 86 2.80 -5.76 6.72
CA SER A 86 1.74 -5.57 5.73
C SER A 86 1.59 -4.09 5.37
N TYR A 87 1.57 -3.21 6.37
CA TYR A 87 1.43 -1.77 6.14
C TYR A 87 2.66 -1.16 5.44
N ARG A 88 3.87 -1.57 5.83
CA ARG A 88 5.12 -1.19 5.16
C ARG A 88 5.11 -1.56 3.68
N ASN A 89 4.62 -2.77 3.35
CA ASN A 89 4.51 -3.18 1.95
C ASN A 89 3.52 -2.29 1.18
N ARG A 90 2.38 -1.93 1.77
CA ARG A 90 1.45 -0.97 1.17
C ARG A 90 2.10 0.39 0.93
N ILE A 91 2.86 0.91 1.89
CA ILE A 91 3.61 2.17 1.73
C ILE A 91 4.57 2.06 0.54
N LEU A 92 5.41 1.02 0.51
CA LEU A 92 6.41 0.83 -0.55
C LEU A 92 5.77 0.69 -1.93
N ILE A 93 4.69 -0.10 -2.04
CA ILE A 93 3.95 -0.26 -3.30
C ILE A 93 3.43 1.10 -3.76
N ASN A 94 2.82 1.89 -2.88
CA ASN A 94 2.23 3.18 -3.27
C ASN A 94 3.27 4.27 -3.59
N ILE A 95 4.48 4.21 -3.00
CA ILE A 95 5.58 5.14 -3.32
C ILE A 95 6.07 4.90 -4.75
N PHE A 96 6.22 3.63 -5.14
CA PHE A 96 6.76 3.25 -6.46
C PHE A 96 5.67 2.93 -7.47
N ARG A 97 4.41 3.20 -7.14
CA ARG A 97 3.29 2.93 -8.02
C ARG A 97 3.37 3.83 -9.24
N GLU A 98 3.33 3.22 -10.42
CA GLU A 98 3.26 3.97 -11.68
C GLU A 98 1.95 4.76 -11.75
N ARG A 99 2.04 6.03 -12.15
CA ARG A 99 0.92 6.95 -12.32
C ARG A 99 1.07 7.71 -13.63
N ALA A 100 -0.01 8.28 -14.14
CA ALA A 100 -0.03 9.06 -15.39
C ALA A 100 0.39 8.26 -16.64
N THR A 101 0.18 6.93 -16.62
CA THR A 101 0.37 6.06 -17.79
C THR A 101 -0.80 5.11 -17.93
N ARG A 102 -0.97 4.54 -19.13
CA ARG A 102 -1.98 3.50 -19.40
C ARG A 102 -1.85 2.32 -18.46
N HIS A 103 -0.62 1.85 -18.21
CA HIS A 103 -0.36 0.73 -17.30
C HIS A 103 -0.66 1.11 -15.85
N GLY A 104 -0.25 2.29 -15.39
CA GLY A 104 -0.56 2.76 -14.04
C GLY A 104 -2.07 2.83 -13.78
N MET A 105 -2.84 3.35 -14.74
CA MET A 105 -4.31 3.40 -14.65
C MET A 105 -4.95 2.01 -14.65
N ASP A 106 -4.50 1.12 -15.55
CA ASP A 106 -4.94 -0.28 -15.60
C ASP A 106 -4.72 -0.99 -14.26
N GLN A 107 -3.51 -0.89 -13.70
CA GLN A 107 -3.16 -1.53 -12.43
C GLN A 107 -3.94 -0.93 -11.25
N VAL A 108 -4.15 0.39 -11.19
CA VAL A 108 -4.95 1.02 -10.12
C VAL A 108 -6.39 0.56 -10.15
N LEU A 109 -7.00 0.49 -11.34
CA LEU A 109 -8.37 0.02 -11.48
C LEU A 109 -8.47 -1.49 -11.22
N PHE A 110 -7.47 -2.27 -11.62
CA PHE A 110 -7.41 -3.70 -11.30
C PHE A 110 -7.26 -3.95 -9.80
N ASP A 111 -6.35 -3.29 -9.10
CA ASP A 111 -6.19 -3.47 -7.66
C ASP A 111 -7.45 -3.06 -6.89
N LEU A 112 -8.14 -2.01 -7.36
CA LEU A 112 -9.36 -1.53 -6.74
C LEU A 112 -10.54 -2.49 -6.99
N THR A 113 -10.69 -2.99 -8.20
CA THR A 113 -11.93 -3.68 -8.63
C THR A 113 -11.76 -5.18 -8.87
N GLY A 114 -10.53 -5.67 -8.87
CA GLY A 114 -10.16 -7.02 -9.32
C GLY A 114 -10.34 -7.24 -10.82
N ARG A 115 -10.58 -6.19 -11.61
CA ARG A 115 -10.91 -6.27 -13.04
C ARG A 115 -10.16 -5.23 -13.86
N HIS A 116 -9.56 -5.69 -14.95
CA HIS A 116 -8.85 -4.81 -15.87
C HIS A 116 -9.85 -3.92 -16.63
N PRO A 117 -9.66 -2.60 -16.66
CA PRO A 117 -10.47 -1.69 -17.46
C PRO A 117 -10.19 -1.86 -18.95
N LEU A 118 -11.14 -1.46 -19.80
CA LEU A 118 -10.89 -1.26 -21.22
C LEU A 118 -10.47 0.20 -21.44
N ILE A 119 -9.23 0.41 -21.85
CA ILE A 119 -8.67 1.74 -22.15
C ILE A 119 -8.39 1.85 -23.65
N ILE A 120 -9.00 2.84 -24.29
CA ILE A 120 -8.87 3.14 -25.72
C ILE A 120 -8.29 4.55 -25.88
N GLU A 121 -7.13 4.64 -26.52
CA GLU A 121 -6.49 5.89 -26.89
C GLU A 121 -6.69 6.16 -28.40
N PRO A 122 -7.47 7.18 -28.80
CA PRO A 122 -7.80 7.42 -30.22
C PRO A 122 -6.60 7.69 -31.13
N ALA A 123 -5.48 8.13 -30.57
CA ALA A 123 -4.23 8.36 -31.29
C ALA A 123 -3.33 7.11 -31.37
N LYS A 124 -3.69 6.02 -30.67
CA LYS A 124 -2.90 4.80 -30.60
C LYS A 124 -3.39 3.80 -31.67
N PRO A 125 -2.57 3.46 -32.67
CA PRO A 125 -2.99 2.56 -33.75
C PRO A 125 -3.44 1.18 -33.27
N ASP A 126 -2.83 0.67 -32.20
CA ASP A 126 -3.17 -0.65 -31.65
C ASP A 126 -4.58 -0.72 -31.05
N ASP A 127 -5.10 0.41 -30.57
CA ASP A 127 -6.43 0.47 -29.96
C ASP A 127 -7.51 0.68 -31.01
N CYS A 128 -7.19 1.34 -32.14
CA CYS A 128 -8.15 1.83 -33.14
C CYS A 128 -8.05 1.17 -34.52
N GLY A 129 -7.14 0.22 -34.69
CA GLY A 129 -6.92 -0.48 -35.95
C GLY A 129 -5.81 0.13 -36.79
N CYS A 130 -4.93 -0.75 -37.27
CA CYS A 130 -3.87 -0.45 -38.23
C CYS A 130 -3.66 -1.66 -39.13
N LEU A 131 -2.83 -1.51 -40.17
CA LEU A 131 -2.46 -2.64 -41.03
C LEU A 131 -1.80 -3.73 -40.17
N GLY A 132 -2.32 -4.96 -40.24
CA GLY A 132 -1.82 -6.09 -39.46
C GLY A 132 -2.55 -6.37 -38.16
N LEU A 133 -3.59 -5.60 -37.81
CA LEU A 133 -4.50 -5.89 -36.70
C LEU A 133 -5.88 -6.32 -37.19
N THR A 134 -6.54 -7.19 -36.44
CA THR A 134 -7.90 -7.68 -36.72
C THR A 134 -8.95 -6.71 -36.19
N LEU A 135 -8.90 -5.46 -36.65
CA LEU A 135 -9.88 -4.41 -36.39
C LEU A 135 -10.31 -3.83 -37.73
N GLY A 136 -11.61 -3.56 -37.90
CA GLY A 136 -12.16 -3.21 -39.21
C GLY A 136 -13.31 -2.24 -39.08
N LEU A 137 -13.28 -1.18 -39.91
CA LEU A 137 -14.34 -0.18 -39.99
C LEU A 137 -15.68 -0.87 -40.30
N GLY A 138 -16.67 -0.66 -39.43
CA GLY A 138 -18.00 -1.27 -39.56
C GLY A 138 -18.07 -2.76 -39.20
N VAL A 139 -16.99 -3.37 -38.70
CA VAL A 139 -16.94 -4.78 -38.31
C VAL A 139 -16.66 -4.93 -36.82
N ALA A 140 -15.53 -4.39 -36.34
CA ALA A 140 -15.10 -4.53 -34.96
C ALA A 140 -14.03 -3.50 -34.62
N GLY A 141 -14.05 -3.02 -33.37
CA GLY A 141 -13.07 -2.08 -32.85
C GLY A 141 -13.57 -0.63 -32.78
N PRO A 142 -12.93 0.20 -31.94
CA PRO A 142 -13.20 1.62 -31.88
C PRO A 142 -12.55 2.36 -33.05
N LEU A 143 -13.06 3.56 -33.34
CA LEU A 143 -12.48 4.45 -34.34
C LEU A 143 -11.55 5.46 -33.69
N GLY A 144 -10.34 5.58 -34.25
CA GLY A 144 -9.33 6.52 -33.81
C GLY A 144 -9.49 7.89 -34.45
N SER A 145 -8.91 8.89 -33.81
CA SER A 145 -8.78 10.25 -34.33
C SER A 145 -7.60 10.95 -33.68
N THR A 146 -6.74 11.55 -34.51
CA THR A 146 -5.65 12.42 -34.05
C THR A 146 -6.06 13.90 -34.01
N SER A 147 -7.25 14.24 -34.51
CA SER A 147 -7.77 15.61 -34.53
C SER A 147 -8.14 16.13 -33.13
N CYS A 148 -8.38 15.22 -32.19
CA CYS A 148 -8.64 15.52 -30.80
C CYS A 148 -7.52 14.91 -29.94
N PRO A 149 -6.36 15.59 -29.81
CA PRO A 149 -5.26 15.11 -28.98
C PRO A 149 -5.62 15.16 -27.49
N TYR A 150 -4.81 14.49 -26.66
CA TYR A 150 -4.94 14.50 -25.20
C TYR A 150 -6.25 13.93 -24.65
N GLN A 151 -6.84 12.94 -25.32
CA GLN A 151 -8.04 12.25 -24.82
C GLN A 151 -7.88 10.73 -24.78
N ALA A 152 -8.58 10.10 -23.85
CA ALA A 152 -8.72 8.65 -23.77
C ALA A 152 -10.14 8.26 -23.33
N PHE A 153 -10.57 7.06 -23.70
CA PHE A 153 -11.86 6.49 -23.30
C PHE A 153 -11.62 5.27 -22.41
N VAL A 154 -12.20 5.29 -21.21
CA VAL A 154 -12.01 4.26 -20.19
C VAL A 154 -13.36 3.64 -19.84
N THR A 155 -13.47 2.33 -20.04
CA THR A 155 -14.56 1.56 -19.43
C THR A 155 -14.03 0.88 -18.18
N ALA A 156 -14.46 1.36 -17.02
CA ALA A 156 -14.15 0.77 -15.74
C ALA A 156 -15.25 -0.21 -15.32
N TYR A 157 -14.87 -1.21 -14.53
CA TYR A 157 -15.78 -2.25 -14.06
C TYR A 157 -15.96 -2.17 -12.56
N ARG A 158 -17.19 -2.39 -12.07
CA ARG A 158 -17.41 -2.62 -10.65
C ARG A 158 -16.80 -3.96 -10.23
N PRO A 159 -16.39 -4.09 -8.95
CA PRO A 159 -15.92 -5.37 -8.43
C PRO A 159 -16.97 -6.46 -8.66
N ALA A 160 -16.49 -7.67 -8.95
CA ALA A 160 -17.37 -8.83 -8.91
C ALA A 160 -17.88 -8.97 -7.46
N GLY A 161 -19.20 -8.89 -7.26
CA GLY A 161 -19.77 -8.98 -5.93
C GLY A 161 -19.41 -10.31 -5.26
N ASN A 162 -19.00 -10.26 -3.99
CA ASN A 162 -18.87 -11.44 -3.13
C ASN A 162 -20.22 -11.90 -2.54
N GLY A 163 -21.32 -11.26 -2.95
CA GLY A 163 -22.66 -11.63 -2.56
C GLY A 163 -23.10 -12.95 -3.21
N ALA A 164 -24.21 -13.49 -2.74
CA ALA A 164 -24.77 -14.70 -3.29
C ALA A 164 -25.47 -14.42 -4.63
N ALA A 165 -24.67 -14.34 -5.69
CA ALA A 165 -25.16 -14.21 -7.05
C ALA A 165 -26.19 -15.33 -7.34
N ASN A 166 -27.31 -14.95 -7.96
CA ASN A 166 -28.46 -15.83 -8.26
C ASN A 166 -29.25 -16.34 -7.05
N TRP A 167 -29.09 -15.75 -5.85
CA TRP A 167 -29.97 -16.10 -4.74
C TRP A 167 -31.33 -15.41 -4.85
N PRO A 168 -32.43 -16.16 -4.67
CA PRO A 168 -33.77 -15.61 -4.66
C PRO A 168 -33.94 -14.62 -3.50
N GLY A 169 -34.31 -13.38 -3.79
CA GLY A 169 -34.64 -12.38 -2.76
C GLY A 169 -35.89 -12.76 -1.96
N ILE A 170 -36.07 -12.13 -0.79
CA ILE A 170 -37.17 -12.42 0.16
C ILE A 170 -38.58 -12.22 -0.43
N ALA A 171 -38.68 -11.50 -1.56
CA ALA A 171 -39.92 -11.22 -2.29
C ALA A 171 -40.17 -12.19 -3.47
N THR A 172 -39.39 -13.26 -3.59
CA THR A 172 -39.57 -14.26 -4.64
C THR A 172 -40.25 -15.53 -4.10
N ASN A 173 -41.10 -16.13 -4.91
CA ASN A 173 -41.82 -17.38 -4.66
C ASN A 173 -40.92 -18.63 -4.63
N TRP A 174 -39.59 -18.44 -4.59
CA TRP A 174 -38.57 -19.47 -4.40
C TRP A 174 -38.25 -19.77 -2.94
N PHE A 175 -38.82 -19.03 -1.99
CA PHE A 175 -38.82 -19.37 -0.56
C PHE A 175 -39.81 -20.53 -0.28
N GLY A 176 -39.52 -21.69 -0.87
CA GLY A 176 -40.26 -22.94 -0.68
C GLY A 176 -39.59 -23.81 0.38
N LEU A 177 -40.39 -24.28 1.32
CA LEU A 177 -40.04 -25.18 2.42
C LEU A 177 -39.13 -26.34 1.93
N SER A 178 -37.87 -26.38 2.41
CA SER A 178 -36.84 -27.45 2.31
C SER A 178 -35.53 -27.10 1.58
N VAL A 179 -35.29 -25.86 1.15
CA VAL A 179 -33.96 -25.40 0.72
C VAL A 179 -33.38 -24.37 1.70
N THR A 180 -32.09 -24.53 1.99
CA THR A 180 -31.31 -23.83 3.01
C THR A 180 -31.36 -22.32 2.82
N SER A 181 -31.94 -21.59 3.77
CA SER A 181 -31.77 -20.14 3.86
C SER A 181 -30.37 -19.83 4.38
N GLY A 182 -29.68 -18.89 3.75
CA GLY A 182 -28.40 -18.36 4.22
C GLY A 182 -28.50 -16.89 4.56
N LEU A 183 -27.85 -16.49 5.65
CA LEU A 183 -27.65 -15.09 5.99
C LEU A 183 -26.26 -14.70 5.52
N LEU A 184 -26.17 -13.66 4.69
CA LEU A 184 -24.90 -13.04 4.37
C LEU A 184 -24.67 -11.89 5.34
N PRO A 185 -23.44 -11.72 5.86
CA PRO A 185 -23.05 -10.49 6.55
C PRO A 185 -23.33 -9.29 5.66
N ALA A 186 -23.75 -8.16 6.25
CA ALA A 186 -23.99 -6.92 5.52
C ALA A 186 -22.77 -6.45 4.70
N THR A 187 -21.56 -6.82 5.14
CA THR A 187 -20.30 -6.55 4.44
C THR A 187 -20.16 -7.28 3.09
N GLN A 188 -20.96 -8.31 2.82
CA GLN A 188 -20.99 -9.01 1.52
C GLN A 188 -22.11 -8.49 0.59
N LEU A 189 -22.97 -7.59 1.06
CA LEU A 189 -24.10 -7.04 0.29
C LEU A 189 -23.76 -5.74 -0.45
N PHE A 190 -22.67 -5.07 -0.07
CA PHE A 190 -22.19 -3.86 -0.74
C PHE A 190 -20.81 -4.14 -1.33
N PRO A 191 -20.53 -3.69 -2.57
CA PRO A 191 -19.15 -3.68 -3.04
C PRO A 191 -18.34 -2.78 -2.10
N GLU A 192 -17.17 -3.26 -1.67
CA GLU A 192 -16.23 -2.50 -0.84
C GLU A 192 -15.77 -1.21 -1.54
N VAL A 193 -15.94 -1.15 -2.87
CA VAL A 193 -15.56 -0.04 -3.73
C VAL A 193 -16.80 0.59 -4.36
N SER A 194 -16.93 1.91 -4.18
CA SER A 194 -17.97 2.73 -4.79
C SER A 194 -17.58 3.26 -6.17
N ASP A 195 -18.57 3.70 -6.95
CA ASP A 195 -18.32 4.39 -8.22
C ASP A 195 -17.48 5.66 -8.03
N ALA A 196 -17.60 6.33 -6.88
CA ALA A 196 -16.80 7.50 -6.54
C ALA A 196 -15.32 7.15 -6.37
N ASP A 197 -15.02 5.97 -5.79
CA ASP A 197 -13.64 5.49 -5.65
C ASP A 197 -13.00 5.19 -7.01
N ILE A 198 -13.79 4.62 -7.94
CA ILE A 198 -13.35 4.37 -9.32
C ILE A 198 -13.03 5.69 -10.04
N VAL A 199 -13.91 6.69 -9.91
CA VAL A 199 -13.67 8.02 -10.49
C VAL A 199 -12.43 8.67 -9.87
N ALA A 200 -12.30 8.63 -8.55
CA ALA A 200 -11.13 9.16 -7.85
C ALA A 200 -9.83 8.47 -8.28
N ALA A 201 -9.86 7.16 -8.53
CA ALA A 201 -8.74 6.40 -9.05
C ALA A 201 -8.34 6.81 -10.47
N ILE A 202 -9.30 7.01 -11.37
CA ILE A 202 -9.05 7.54 -12.73
C ILE A 202 -8.42 8.93 -12.64
N GLU A 203 -8.99 9.80 -11.81
CA GLU A 203 -8.50 11.16 -11.62
C GLU A 203 -7.10 11.21 -10.99
N ALA A 204 -6.78 10.32 -10.06
CA ALA A 204 -5.46 10.23 -9.43
C ALA A 204 -4.37 9.66 -10.36
N THR A 205 -4.78 9.04 -11.48
CA THR A 205 -3.88 8.39 -12.44
C THR A 205 -3.87 9.05 -13.81
N LYS A 206 -4.74 10.04 -14.06
CA LYS A 206 -4.77 10.74 -15.34
C LYS A 206 -3.55 11.66 -15.51
N PRO A 207 -2.96 11.72 -16.71
CA PRO A 207 -1.97 12.75 -17.02
C PRO A 207 -2.60 14.16 -16.95
N TYR A 208 -1.83 15.13 -16.48
CA TYR A 208 -2.29 16.52 -16.45
C TYR A 208 -2.55 17.06 -17.87
N GLY A 209 -3.60 17.87 -18.03
CA GLY A 209 -3.95 18.45 -19.34
C GLY A 209 -4.60 17.47 -20.31
N THR A 210 -5.04 16.29 -19.85
CA THR A 210 -5.77 15.31 -20.65
C THR A 210 -7.23 15.20 -20.24
N THR A 211 -8.09 14.83 -21.19
CA THR A 211 -9.51 14.52 -20.96
C THR A 211 -9.71 13.02 -21.00
N ILE A 212 -10.10 12.43 -19.86
CA ILE A 212 -10.47 11.03 -19.78
C ILE A 212 -11.98 10.92 -19.71
N TRP A 213 -12.57 10.39 -20.78
CA TRP A 213 -13.98 10.04 -20.81
C TRP A 213 -14.14 8.66 -20.18
N TYR A 214 -15.06 8.50 -19.24
CA TYR A 214 -15.25 7.23 -18.58
C TYR A 214 -16.71 6.76 -18.56
N ARG A 215 -16.87 5.45 -18.54
CA ARG A 215 -18.13 4.75 -18.29
C ARG A 215 -17.88 3.66 -17.25
N ILE A 216 -18.74 3.56 -16.25
CA ILE A 216 -18.68 2.50 -15.24
C ILE A 216 -19.73 1.44 -15.58
N THR A 217 -19.31 0.19 -15.63
CA THR A 217 -20.15 -0.96 -16.00
C THR A 217 -19.96 -2.14 -15.04
N ASN A 218 -20.82 -3.15 -15.16
CA ASN A 218 -20.66 -4.44 -14.48
C ASN A 218 -20.01 -5.46 -15.40
#